data_AF-A0A433TPL2-F1
#
_entry.id   AF-A0A433TPL2-F1
#
_cell.length_a   1.000
_cell.length_b   1.000
_cell.length_c   1.000
_cell.angle_alpha   90.00
_cell.angle_beta   90.00
_cell.angle_gamma   90.00
#
_symmetry.space_group_name_H-M   'P 1'
#
loop_
_entity.id
_entity.type
_entity.pdbx_description
1 polymer ?
#
loop_
_entity_poly.entity_id
_entity_poly.type
_entity_poly.pdbx_seq_one_letter_code
_entity_poly.pdbx_strand_id
1 'polypeptide(L)'
;MEMIQIFLTSLLLLPLALGTLGPAEEFFDVLGTGLKEWRLVFRGTAYINLSMYTAYKDGSNVPAIVHEACRQTDWSKPCDTHYRNADALAHWSNIMEVLLGVVERGQIVKTAIFKGDNTDYMSWFSESHYINSSWADLSTETHQFFGIAGHDAVKRHFFINHNYNGCPHDAGWLAVVDTITNVPCDWEKDEAFPIIKYAAGEKYENWNTGNFRNADALVVFVKYSSGAAIVG
;
A
#
# COMPACT_ATOMS: atom_id res chain seq x y z
N MET A 1 -38.12 65.13 11.94
CA MET A 1 -38.95 63.97 11.58
C MET A 1 -38.60 63.68 10.14
N GLU A 2 -37.77 62.71 9.76
CA GLU A 2 -37.20 61.52 10.39
C GLU A 2 -35.74 61.32 9.93
N MET A 3 -34.96 60.59 10.73
CA MET A 3 -33.61 60.12 10.41
C MET A 3 -33.67 59.00 9.36
N ILE A 4 -32.86 59.09 8.31
CA ILE A 4 -32.50 57.92 7.48
C ILE A 4 -31.04 57.61 7.78
N GLN A 5 -30.83 56.51 8.48
CA GLN A 5 -29.52 56.01 8.90
C GLN A 5 -29.04 54.99 7.86
N ILE A 6 -28.05 55.37 7.06
CA ILE A 6 -27.42 54.49 6.07
C ILE A 6 -26.42 53.61 6.81
N PHE A 7 -26.72 52.31 6.92
CA PHE A 7 -25.78 51.30 7.40
C PHE A 7 -24.73 51.03 6.31
N LEU A 8 -23.49 51.46 6.52
CA LEU A 8 -22.34 50.93 5.77
C LEU A 8 -22.00 49.54 6.33
N THR A 9 -22.41 48.49 5.65
CA THR A 9 -21.86 47.14 5.86
C THR A 9 -20.46 47.09 5.25
N SER A 10 -19.44 47.20 6.09
CA SER A 10 -18.05 46.92 5.72
C SER A 10 -17.90 45.44 5.41
N LEU A 11 -17.85 45.10 4.12
CA LEU A 11 -17.53 43.76 3.64
C LEU A 11 -16.03 43.52 3.90
N LEU A 12 -15.70 42.84 5.00
CA LEU A 12 -14.35 42.32 5.26
C LEU A 12 -14.06 41.25 4.21
N LEU A 13 -13.34 41.63 3.16
CA LEU A 13 -12.67 40.69 2.25
C LEU A 13 -11.62 39.93 3.08
N LEU A 14 -11.96 38.72 3.52
CA LEU A 14 -10.94 37.77 3.95
C LEU A 14 -10.01 37.55 2.75
N PRO A 15 -8.68 37.68 2.91
CA PRO A 15 -7.78 37.26 1.86
C PRO A 15 -7.97 35.75 1.69
N LEU A 16 -8.45 35.35 0.51
CA LEU A 16 -8.29 33.99 0.01
C LEU A 16 -6.78 33.75 -0.03
N ALA A 17 -6.25 33.10 0.99
CA ALA A 17 -4.97 32.45 0.89
C ALA A 17 -5.13 31.36 -0.16
N LEU A 18 -4.83 31.68 -1.43
CA LEU A 18 -4.40 30.66 -2.37
C LEU A 18 -3.15 30.05 -1.76
N GLY A 19 -3.34 28.95 -1.02
CA GLY A 19 -2.25 28.06 -0.72
C GLY A 19 -1.61 27.71 -2.06
N THR A 20 -0.38 28.16 -2.26
CA THR A 20 0.42 27.74 -3.40
C THR A 20 0.46 26.22 -3.32
N LEU A 21 -0.22 25.54 -4.26
CA LEU A 21 -0.04 24.11 -4.50
C LEU A 21 1.42 23.93 -4.92
N GLY A 22 2.30 23.80 -3.93
CA GLY A 22 3.65 23.32 -4.16
C GLY A 22 3.56 21.95 -4.83
N PRO A 23 4.59 21.54 -5.58
CA PRO A 23 4.62 20.18 -6.11
C PRO A 23 4.43 19.19 -4.95
N ALA A 24 3.58 18.19 -5.17
CA ALA A 24 3.35 17.15 -4.18
C ALA A 24 4.71 16.53 -3.79
N GLU A 25 4.93 16.38 -2.48
CA GLU A 25 6.14 15.72 -1.98
C GLU A 25 6.25 14.32 -2.61
N GLU A 26 7.38 14.06 -3.26
CA GLU A 26 7.57 12.82 -4.04
C GLU A 26 8.34 11.75 -3.26
N PHE A 27 9.22 12.18 -2.35
CA PHE A 27 10.06 11.33 -1.53
C PHE A 27 9.77 11.55 -0.06
N PHE A 28 9.66 10.45 0.69
CA PHE A 28 9.21 10.44 2.07
C PHE A 28 10.25 9.78 2.99
N ASP A 29 10.24 10.19 4.25
CA ASP A 29 10.93 9.50 5.35
C ASP A 29 9.98 8.48 5.99
N VAL A 30 9.80 7.35 5.30
CA VAL A 30 8.83 6.31 5.72
C VAL A 30 9.30 5.56 6.96
N LEU A 31 10.62 5.47 7.17
CA LEU A 31 11.25 4.70 8.24
C LEU A 31 11.69 5.55 9.44
N GLY A 32 11.47 6.87 9.41
CA GLY A 32 11.84 7.77 10.50
C GLY A 32 13.35 7.93 10.69
N THR A 33 14.12 7.81 9.61
CA THR A 33 15.60 7.92 9.63
C THR A 33 16.08 9.37 9.51
N GLY A 34 15.17 10.31 9.23
CA GLY A 34 15.46 11.69 8.88
C GLY A 34 15.77 11.89 7.40
N LEU A 35 15.68 10.85 6.56
CA LEU A 35 15.99 10.91 5.13
C LEU A 35 14.75 10.70 4.26
N LYS A 36 14.46 11.67 3.39
CA LYS A 36 13.39 11.59 2.39
C LYS A 36 13.90 10.89 1.12
N GLU A 37 13.96 9.57 1.15
CA GLU A 37 14.58 8.75 0.10
C GLU A 37 13.65 7.68 -0.50
N TRP A 38 12.43 7.56 0.02
CA TRP A 38 11.45 6.57 -0.43
C TRP A 38 10.37 7.22 -1.29
N ARG A 39 10.29 6.84 -2.56
CA ARG A 39 9.25 7.29 -3.49
C ARG A 39 8.04 6.36 -3.40
N LEU A 40 6.84 6.90 -3.16
CA LEU A 40 5.61 6.11 -3.14
C LEU A 40 5.24 5.67 -4.57
N VAL A 41 5.16 4.36 -4.78
CA VAL A 41 4.86 3.75 -6.09
C VAL A 41 3.44 3.21 -6.15
N PHE A 42 2.94 2.68 -5.04
CA PHE A 42 1.59 2.13 -5.00
C PHE A 42 0.97 2.25 -3.61
N ARG A 43 -0.34 2.52 -3.58
CA ARG A 43 -1.20 2.35 -2.39
C ARG A 43 -2.42 1.53 -2.82
N GLY A 44 -2.51 0.32 -2.32
CA GLY A 44 -3.70 -0.51 -2.37
C GLY A 44 -4.58 -0.22 -1.16
N THR A 45 -5.82 0.18 -1.37
CA THR A 45 -6.79 0.51 -0.31
C THR A 45 -7.75 -0.67 -0.15
N ALA A 46 -7.99 -1.10 1.08
CA ALA A 46 -8.87 -2.23 1.37
C ALA A 46 -10.36 -1.85 1.20
N TYR A 47 -11.22 -2.84 0.99
CA TYR A 47 -12.69 -2.73 1.05
C TYR A 47 -13.36 -1.72 0.08
N ILE A 48 -12.72 -1.37 -1.04
CA ILE A 48 -13.28 -0.43 -2.03
C ILE A 48 -13.96 -1.09 -3.24
N ASN A 49 -14.13 -2.42 -3.22
CA ASN A 49 -14.68 -3.26 -4.29
C ASN A 49 -13.99 -3.12 -5.65
N LEU A 50 -12.68 -2.86 -5.61
CA LEU A 50 -11.82 -2.74 -6.78
C LEU A 50 -10.59 -3.63 -6.61
N SER A 51 -10.20 -4.32 -7.67
CA SER A 51 -9.05 -5.23 -7.61
C SER A 51 -7.75 -4.43 -7.43
N MET A 52 -7.04 -4.73 -6.35
CA MET A 52 -5.71 -4.21 -6.05
C MET A 52 -4.68 -4.77 -7.03
N TYR A 53 -4.78 -6.04 -7.40
CA TYR A 53 -3.82 -6.67 -8.31
C TYR A 53 -3.89 -6.03 -9.69
N THR A 54 -5.08 -5.82 -10.25
CA THR A 54 -5.24 -5.13 -11.53
C THR A 54 -4.77 -3.68 -11.43
N ALA A 55 -5.11 -2.97 -10.35
CA ALA A 55 -4.62 -1.62 -10.09
C ALA A 55 -3.10 -1.54 -10.06
N TYR A 56 -2.42 -2.50 -9.44
CA TYR A 56 -0.96 -2.53 -9.45
C TYR A 56 -0.40 -2.86 -10.83
N LYS A 57 -0.89 -3.95 -11.42
CA LYS A 57 -0.38 -4.56 -12.66
C LYS A 57 -0.45 -3.61 -13.84
N ASP A 58 -1.62 -3.04 -14.11
CA ASP A 58 -1.87 -2.26 -15.33
C ASP A 58 -2.50 -0.88 -15.08
N GLY A 59 -2.88 -0.58 -13.83
CA GLY A 59 -3.49 0.69 -13.48
C GLY A 59 -4.98 0.77 -13.72
N SER A 60 -5.63 -0.30 -14.20
CA SER A 60 -7.10 -0.35 -14.19
C SER A 60 -7.58 -0.28 -12.74
N ASN A 61 -8.75 0.31 -12.49
CA ASN A 61 -9.26 0.61 -11.14
C ASN A 61 -8.51 1.73 -10.39
N VAL A 62 -7.57 2.42 -11.02
CA VAL A 62 -7.03 3.69 -10.52
C VAL A 62 -7.78 4.83 -11.24
N PRO A 63 -8.39 5.78 -10.52
CA PRO A 63 -9.07 6.90 -11.14
C PRO A 63 -8.09 7.86 -11.81
N ALA A 64 -8.55 8.60 -12.82
CA ALA A 64 -7.73 9.59 -13.52
C ALA A 64 -7.22 10.71 -12.59
N ILE A 65 -8.01 11.04 -11.56
CA ILE A 65 -7.65 12.01 -10.52
C ILE A 65 -7.67 11.26 -9.20
N VAL A 66 -6.51 11.15 -8.57
CA VAL A 66 -6.33 10.53 -7.26
C VAL A 66 -6.24 11.62 -6.20
N HIS A 67 -7.03 11.48 -5.13
CA HIS A 67 -6.99 12.40 -3.99
C HIS A 67 -5.57 12.48 -3.39
N GLU A 68 -5.17 13.68 -2.97
CA GLU A 68 -3.85 13.93 -2.37
C GLU A 68 -3.56 13.00 -1.19
N ALA A 69 -4.57 12.70 -0.37
CA ALA A 69 -4.48 11.79 0.77
C ALA A 69 -4.01 10.38 0.39
N CYS A 70 -4.32 9.91 -0.82
CA CYS A 70 -3.90 8.60 -1.33
C CYS A 70 -2.44 8.58 -1.82
N ARG A 71 -1.82 9.76 -1.96
CA ARG A 71 -0.47 9.96 -2.52
C ARG A 71 0.57 10.35 -1.46
N GLN A 72 0.16 10.45 -0.21
CA GLN A 72 0.99 10.89 0.92
C GLN A 72 1.09 9.81 1.98
N THR A 73 1.97 10.03 2.96
CA THR A 73 2.22 9.12 4.08
C THR A 73 1.46 9.47 5.37
N ASP A 74 0.58 10.48 5.33
CA ASP A 74 -0.40 10.70 6.40
C ASP A 74 -1.58 9.73 6.24
N TRP A 75 -1.37 8.53 6.77
CA TRP A 75 -2.34 7.43 6.71
C TRP A 75 -3.60 7.68 7.53
N SER A 76 -3.64 8.72 8.37
CA SER A 76 -4.85 9.10 9.11
C SER A 76 -5.91 9.72 8.21
N LYS A 77 -5.53 10.18 7.01
CA LYS A 77 -6.45 10.77 6.04
C LYS A 77 -7.17 9.69 5.25
N PRO A 78 -8.49 9.86 5.01
CA PRO A 78 -9.25 8.90 4.24
C PRO A 78 -8.72 8.82 2.81
N CYS A 79 -8.63 7.61 2.30
CA CYS A 79 -8.35 7.31 0.90
C CYS A 79 -9.30 6.21 0.48
N ASP A 80 -10.09 6.47 -0.56
CA ASP A 80 -11.17 5.62 -1.06
C ASP A 80 -10.86 5.06 -2.46
N THR A 81 -9.62 5.20 -2.92
CA THR A 81 -9.16 4.75 -4.23
C THR A 81 -7.81 4.05 -4.10
N HIS A 82 -7.42 3.30 -5.12
CA HIS A 82 -6.02 2.95 -5.30
C HIS A 82 -5.21 4.17 -5.74
N TYR A 83 -3.91 4.14 -5.48
CA TYR A 83 -2.93 5.03 -6.12
C TYR A 83 -1.86 4.18 -6.80
N ARG A 84 -1.47 4.59 -8.01
CA ARG A 84 -0.38 3.98 -8.77
C ARG A 84 0.46 5.08 -9.41
N ASN A 85 1.76 5.05 -9.15
CA ASN A 85 2.72 5.90 -9.82
C ASN A 85 3.13 5.25 -11.16
N ALA A 86 2.45 5.64 -12.24
CA ALA A 86 2.70 5.08 -13.56
C ALA A 86 4.14 5.33 -14.06
N ASP A 87 4.71 6.49 -13.73
CA ASP A 87 6.09 6.84 -14.11
C ASP A 87 7.11 5.91 -13.43
N ALA A 88 7.02 5.75 -12.11
CA ALA A 88 7.94 4.88 -11.36
C ALA A 88 7.87 3.41 -11.82
N LEU A 89 6.67 2.91 -12.15
CA LEU A 89 6.48 1.53 -12.62
C LEU A 89 6.92 1.33 -14.08
N ALA A 90 6.70 2.32 -14.96
CA ALA A 90 7.13 2.26 -16.35
C ALA A 90 8.65 2.38 -16.51
N HIS A 91 9.31 3.10 -15.60
CA HIS A 91 10.75 3.34 -15.59
C HIS A 91 11.45 2.61 -14.43
N TRP A 92 11.09 1.34 -14.22
CA TRP A 92 11.65 0.49 -13.16
C TRP A 92 13.15 0.20 -13.38
N SER A 93 13.99 1.13 -12.93
CA SER A 93 15.44 1.10 -13.12
C SER A 93 16.13 1.85 -11.98
N ASN A 94 17.38 1.49 -11.70
CA ASN A 94 18.18 2.09 -10.64
C ASN A 94 17.55 1.98 -9.23
N ILE A 95 16.64 1.03 -9.01
CA ILE A 95 16.03 0.79 -7.70
C ILE A 95 16.96 -0.11 -6.91
N MET A 96 17.40 0.35 -5.74
CA MET A 96 18.20 -0.44 -4.80
C MET A 96 17.31 -1.31 -3.93
N GLU A 97 16.28 -0.71 -3.35
CA GLU A 97 15.42 -1.35 -2.37
C GLU A 97 13.95 -1.05 -2.66
N VAL A 98 13.10 -2.01 -2.37
CA VAL A 98 11.65 -1.87 -2.39
C VAL A 98 11.13 -2.14 -0.99
N LEU A 99 10.38 -1.20 -0.43
CA LEU A 99 9.74 -1.34 0.86
C LEU A 99 8.25 -1.59 0.66
N LEU A 100 7.80 -2.75 1.13
CA LEU A 100 6.39 -3.05 1.34
C LEU A 100 6.00 -2.62 2.77
N GLY A 101 4.89 -1.90 2.90
CA GLY A 101 4.28 -1.55 4.18
C GLY A 101 2.84 -2.02 4.28
N VAL A 102 2.43 -2.48 5.46
CA VAL A 102 1.04 -2.74 5.83
C VAL A 102 0.58 -1.61 6.74
N VAL A 103 -0.52 -0.95 6.39
CA VAL A 103 -1.07 0.20 7.12
C VAL A 103 -2.34 -0.21 7.86
N GLU A 104 -2.36 -0.03 9.17
CA GLU A 104 -3.53 -0.23 10.03
C GLU A 104 -3.66 0.98 10.97
N ARG A 105 -4.88 1.53 11.08
CA ARG A 105 -5.23 2.62 12.01
C ARG A 105 -4.30 3.83 11.90
N GLY A 106 -4.00 4.21 10.66
CA GLY A 106 -3.19 5.39 10.36
C GLY A 106 -1.69 5.21 10.61
N GLN A 107 -1.18 3.98 10.75
CA GLN A 107 0.24 3.71 10.97
C GLN A 107 0.71 2.52 10.14
N ILE A 108 1.99 2.54 9.74
CA ILE A 108 2.64 1.34 9.20
C ILE A 108 2.90 0.38 10.36
N VAL A 109 2.29 -0.80 10.32
CA VAL A 109 2.36 -1.82 11.39
C VAL A 109 3.22 -3.03 11.03
N LYS A 110 3.47 -3.26 9.74
CA LYS A 110 4.42 -4.24 9.23
C LYS A 110 5.18 -3.68 8.05
N THR A 111 6.45 -4.06 7.94
CA THR A 111 7.31 -3.75 6.81
C THR A 111 8.02 -5.00 6.31
N ALA A 112 8.35 -5.01 5.03
CA ALA A 112 9.31 -5.93 4.43
C ALA A 112 10.12 -5.18 3.37
N ILE A 113 11.44 -5.36 3.38
CA ILE A 113 12.37 -4.74 2.45
C ILE A 113 12.93 -5.81 1.52
N PHE A 114 12.97 -5.47 0.24
CA PHE A 114 13.45 -6.32 -0.84
C PHE A 114 14.50 -5.59 -1.65
N LYS A 115 15.36 -6.36 -2.31
CA LYS A 115 16.24 -5.88 -3.37
C LYS A 115 15.40 -5.47 -4.58
N GLY A 116 15.71 -4.30 -5.12
CA GLY A 116 15.11 -3.83 -6.38
C GLY A 116 16.01 -4.06 -7.60
N ASP A 117 17.29 -4.35 -7.41
CA ASP A 117 18.21 -4.54 -8.53
C ASP A 117 17.90 -5.85 -9.28
N ASN A 118 18.01 -5.80 -10.61
CA ASN A 118 17.71 -6.95 -11.48
C ASN A 118 16.28 -7.50 -11.33
N THR A 119 15.32 -6.63 -11.00
CA THR A 119 13.89 -6.94 -10.94
C THR A 119 13.11 -6.09 -11.92
N ASP A 120 11.84 -6.43 -12.13
CA ASP A 120 10.81 -5.54 -12.65
C ASP A 120 9.75 -5.27 -11.57
N TYR A 121 8.78 -4.42 -11.91
CA TYR A 121 7.72 -4.07 -10.99
C TYR A 121 6.82 -5.26 -10.59
N MET A 122 6.85 -6.40 -11.28
CA MET A 122 6.06 -7.58 -10.94
C MET A 122 6.85 -8.66 -10.18
N SER A 123 8.18 -8.61 -10.19
CA SER A 123 9.08 -9.68 -9.72
C SER A 123 9.88 -9.35 -8.47
N TRP A 124 9.96 -8.09 -8.05
CA TRP A 124 10.72 -7.69 -6.85
C TRP A 124 10.22 -8.34 -5.55
N PHE A 125 8.93 -8.64 -5.48
CA PHE A 125 8.31 -9.23 -4.30
C PHE A 125 8.43 -10.76 -4.37
N SER A 126 9.61 -11.28 -4.06
CA SER A 126 9.89 -12.72 -4.04
C SER A 126 10.93 -13.06 -2.98
N GLU A 127 11.00 -14.35 -2.64
CA GLU A 127 11.94 -14.89 -1.66
C GLU A 127 13.40 -14.57 -2.02
N SER A 128 13.78 -14.66 -3.31
CA SER A 128 15.16 -14.42 -3.75
C SER A 128 15.61 -12.95 -3.61
N HIS A 129 14.67 -12.03 -3.47
CA HIS A 129 14.94 -10.60 -3.30
C HIS A 129 14.72 -10.13 -1.86
N TYR A 130 14.29 -10.99 -0.94
CA TYR A 130 14.11 -10.62 0.46
C TYR A 130 15.40 -10.10 1.12
N ILE A 131 15.28 -9.02 1.90
CA ILE A 131 16.36 -8.47 2.75
C ILE A 131 16.01 -8.63 4.23
N ASN A 132 14.90 -8.03 4.66
CA ASN A 132 14.41 -8.12 6.04
C ASN A 132 12.90 -7.83 6.12
N SER A 133 12.30 -8.10 7.27
CA SER A 133 10.93 -7.69 7.55
C SER A 133 10.66 -7.58 9.04
N SER A 134 9.46 -7.10 9.38
CA SER A 134 8.89 -7.15 10.73
C SER A 134 8.52 -8.58 11.19
N TRP A 135 8.58 -9.58 10.30
CA TRP A 135 8.38 -10.99 10.63
C TRP A 135 9.72 -11.70 10.75
N ALA A 136 10.05 -12.15 11.96
CA ALA A 136 11.36 -12.67 12.31
C ALA A 136 11.66 -14.03 11.67
N ASP A 137 10.63 -14.80 11.34
CA ASP A 137 10.74 -16.16 10.78
C ASP A 137 10.61 -16.21 9.26
N LEU A 138 10.31 -15.07 8.60
CA LEU A 138 10.02 -15.03 7.18
C LEU A 138 11.19 -15.52 6.31
N SER A 139 12.45 -15.36 6.74
CA SER A 139 13.59 -15.90 5.98
C SER A 139 13.95 -17.35 6.31
N THR A 140 13.39 -17.91 7.38
CA THR A 140 13.81 -19.21 7.90
C THR A 140 12.78 -20.32 7.69
N GLU A 141 11.52 -19.94 7.53
CA GLU A 141 10.42 -20.86 7.31
C GLU A 141 10.20 -21.12 5.81
N THR A 142 9.44 -22.18 5.51
CA THR A 142 9.13 -22.54 4.12
C THR A 142 8.05 -21.64 3.53
N HIS A 143 8.14 -21.41 2.21
CA HIS A 143 7.16 -20.65 1.44
C HIS A 143 6.51 -21.54 0.38
N GLN A 144 5.20 -21.71 0.44
CA GLN A 144 4.45 -22.35 -0.64
C GLN A 144 4.07 -21.36 -1.75
N PHE A 145 3.82 -20.10 -1.38
CA PHE A 145 3.69 -18.99 -2.31
C PHE A 145 4.43 -17.77 -1.77
N PHE A 146 5.13 -17.06 -2.65
CA PHE A 146 5.77 -15.78 -2.37
C PHE A 146 5.80 -14.96 -3.65
N GLY A 147 4.83 -14.06 -3.83
CA GLY A 147 4.73 -13.30 -5.08
C GLY A 147 3.56 -12.35 -5.19
N ILE A 148 3.67 -11.36 -6.08
CA ILE A 148 2.58 -10.42 -6.39
C ILE A 148 1.40 -11.15 -7.02
N ALA A 149 1.67 -12.03 -8.00
CA ALA A 149 0.65 -12.86 -8.62
C ALA A 149 0.07 -13.92 -7.66
N GLY A 150 0.85 -14.34 -6.66
CA GLY A 150 0.43 -15.28 -5.62
C GLY A 150 -0.26 -16.54 -6.18
N HIS A 151 -1.41 -16.90 -5.60
CA HIS A 151 -2.26 -17.98 -6.09
C HIS A 151 -3.41 -17.40 -6.93
N ASP A 152 -3.10 -16.94 -8.14
CA ASP A 152 -4.03 -16.18 -9.00
C ASP A 152 -5.34 -16.93 -9.34
N ALA A 153 -5.32 -18.26 -9.38
CA ALA A 153 -6.51 -19.08 -9.65
C ALA A 153 -7.64 -18.84 -8.63
N VAL A 154 -7.29 -18.47 -7.40
CA VAL A 154 -8.23 -18.13 -6.31
C VAL A 154 -8.08 -16.69 -5.83
N LYS A 155 -7.39 -15.84 -6.62
CA LYS A 155 -7.26 -14.38 -6.39
C LYS A 155 -6.67 -14.01 -5.02
N ARG A 156 -5.66 -14.77 -4.59
CA ARG A 156 -4.76 -14.43 -3.47
C ARG A 156 -3.50 -13.80 -4.06
N HIS A 157 -3.43 -12.48 -4.06
CA HIS A 157 -2.32 -11.69 -4.59
C HIS A 157 -1.48 -11.08 -3.46
N PHE A 158 -0.33 -10.49 -3.79
CA PHE A 158 0.65 -10.00 -2.80
C PHE A 158 0.76 -10.97 -1.63
N PHE A 159 1.12 -12.21 -1.97
CA PHE A 159 0.83 -13.35 -1.13
C PHE A 159 2.13 -13.99 -0.65
N ILE A 160 2.25 -14.11 0.67
CA ILE A 160 3.32 -14.84 1.35
C ILE A 160 2.68 -15.89 2.24
N ASN A 161 2.77 -17.15 1.81
CA ASN A 161 2.11 -18.29 2.44
C ASN A 161 3.12 -19.32 2.90
N HIS A 162 2.95 -19.77 4.13
CA HIS A 162 3.77 -20.83 4.69
C HIS A 162 3.32 -22.19 4.17
N ASN A 163 2.02 -22.49 4.27
CA ASN A 163 1.47 -23.79 3.88
C ASN A 163 -0.01 -23.72 3.43
N TYR A 164 -0.39 -24.74 2.65
CA TYR A 164 -1.76 -25.10 2.26
C TYR A 164 -2.10 -26.53 2.65
N ASN A 165 -2.59 -26.69 3.87
CA ASN A 165 -3.02 -27.99 4.40
C ASN A 165 -4.55 -28.06 4.53
N GLY A 166 -5.25 -27.30 3.67
CA GLY A 166 -6.69 -27.08 3.70
C GLY A 166 -7.06 -25.86 4.53
N CYS A 167 -8.23 -25.27 4.25
CA CYS A 167 -8.66 -23.98 4.81
C CYS A 167 -8.45 -23.81 6.32
N PRO A 168 -8.75 -24.80 7.20
CA PRO A 168 -8.52 -24.66 8.64
C PRO A 168 -7.04 -24.57 9.05
N HIS A 169 -6.13 -24.98 8.18
CA HIS A 169 -4.69 -25.07 8.43
C HIS A 169 -3.87 -24.12 7.55
N ASP A 170 -4.50 -23.37 6.64
CA ASP A 170 -3.81 -22.36 5.85
C ASP A 170 -3.19 -21.30 6.78
N ALA A 171 -1.90 -21.02 6.56
CA ALA A 171 -1.13 -20.09 7.37
C ALA A 171 -0.13 -19.30 6.53
N GLY A 172 0.22 -18.09 6.97
CA GLY A 172 1.18 -17.25 6.27
C GLY A 172 1.40 -15.91 6.93
N TRP A 173 1.99 -14.99 6.18
CA TRP A 173 2.37 -13.66 6.67
C TRP A 173 1.52 -12.55 6.07
N LEU A 174 1.18 -12.66 4.78
CA LEU A 174 0.41 -11.66 4.06
C LEU A 174 -0.45 -12.31 2.97
N ALA A 175 -1.70 -11.85 2.85
CA ALA A 175 -2.59 -12.19 1.75
C ALA A 175 -3.48 -11.01 1.37
N VAL A 176 -3.41 -10.59 0.11
CA VAL A 176 -4.42 -9.73 -0.49
C VAL A 176 -5.45 -10.62 -1.18
N VAL A 177 -6.64 -10.73 -0.57
CA VAL A 177 -7.78 -11.43 -1.17
C VAL A 177 -8.50 -10.43 -2.06
N ASP A 178 -8.39 -10.64 -3.37
CA ASP A 178 -8.74 -9.64 -4.38
C ASP A 178 -10.12 -9.86 -5.02
N THR A 179 -10.92 -10.75 -4.41
CA THR A 179 -12.34 -10.98 -4.70
C THR A 179 -13.01 -11.65 -3.50
N ILE A 180 -14.31 -11.44 -3.31
CA ILE A 180 -15.12 -12.23 -2.36
C ILE A 180 -16.04 -13.24 -3.07
N THR A 181 -16.03 -13.27 -4.41
CA THR A 181 -16.88 -14.17 -5.19
C THR A 181 -16.18 -15.50 -5.40
N ASN A 182 -16.84 -16.61 -5.04
CA ASN A 182 -16.35 -17.99 -5.19
C ASN A 182 -15.00 -18.27 -4.49
N VAL A 183 -14.72 -17.60 -3.38
CA VAL A 183 -13.52 -17.88 -2.57
C VAL A 183 -13.66 -19.24 -1.86
N PRO A 184 -12.60 -20.08 -1.86
CA PRO A 184 -12.69 -21.45 -1.36
C PRO A 184 -12.70 -21.55 0.18
N CYS A 185 -12.12 -20.60 0.90
CA CYS A 185 -12.00 -20.64 2.35
C CYS A 185 -12.80 -19.53 3.04
N ASP A 186 -13.33 -19.84 4.23
CA ASP A 186 -14.11 -18.86 4.99
C ASP A 186 -13.28 -17.67 5.46
N TRP A 187 -11.97 -17.85 5.72
CA TRP A 187 -11.08 -16.77 6.11
C TRP A 187 -10.89 -15.69 5.03
N GLU A 188 -11.28 -15.98 3.78
CA GLU A 188 -11.23 -15.07 2.63
C GLU A 188 -12.51 -14.25 2.47
N LYS A 189 -13.55 -14.50 3.28
CA LYS A 189 -14.83 -13.83 3.19
C LYS A 189 -14.86 -12.62 4.10
N ASP A 190 -15.38 -11.51 3.58
CA ASP A 190 -15.64 -10.28 4.32
C ASP A 190 -16.70 -9.45 3.57
N GLU A 191 -16.99 -8.24 4.03
CA GLU A 191 -18.02 -7.36 3.45
C GLU A 191 -17.66 -6.78 2.08
N ALA A 192 -16.36 -6.60 1.79
CA ALA A 192 -15.85 -6.09 0.53
C ALA A 192 -14.41 -6.56 0.28
N PHE A 193 -13.92 -6.34 -0.93
CA PHE A 193 -12.53 -6.61 -1.33
C PHE A 193 -11.85 -5.30 -1.81
N PRO A 194 -10.52 -5.22 -1.87
CA PRO A 194 -9.55 -6.23 -1.48
C PRO A 194 -9.47 -6.33 0.05
N ILE A 195 -9.29 -7.54 0.58
CA ILE A 195 -9.00 -7.75 2.00
C ILE A 195 -7.50 -7.91 2.14
N ILE A 196 -6.86 -7.08 2.95
CA ILE A 196 -5.41 -7.13 3.19
C ILE A 196 -5.18 -7.82 4.52
N LYS A 197 -5.10 -9.15 4.50
CA LYS A 197 -4.89 -9.94 5.70
C LYS A 197 -3.40 -10.11 5.98
N TYR A 198 -2.99 -9.96 7.23
CA TYR A 198 -1.60 -10.11 7.64
C TYR A 198 -1.46 -10.76 9.02
N ALA A 199 -0.33 -11.41 9.24
CA ALA A 199 0.06 -11.93 10.55
C ALA A 199 0.47 -10.76 11.45
N ALA A 200 -0.28 -10.51 12.52
CA ALA A 200 -0.04 -9.38 13.42
C ALA A 200 1.13 -9.64 14.38
N GLY A 201 1.42 -10.90 14.70
CA GLY A 201 2.59 -11.33 15.47
C GLY A 201 3.91 -11.18 14.71
N GLU A 202 4.99 -11.68 15.30
CA GLU A 202 6.33 -11.68 14.70
C GLU A 202 6.56 -12.83 13.71
N LYS A 203 5.58 -13.73 13.57
CA LYS A 203 5.69 -14.99 12.82
C LYS A 203 4.51 -15.19 11.88
N TYR A 204 4.54 -16.22 11.04
CA TYR A 204 3.34 -16.61 10.30
C TYR A 204 2.20 -16.98 11.26
N GLU A 205 0.96 -16.80 10.81
CA GLU A 205 -0.23 -17.07 11.59
C GLU A 205 -1.21 -17.93 10.81
N ASN A 206 -1.94 -18.78 11.51
CA ASN A 206 -3.07 -19.49 10.93
C ASN A 206 -4.21 -18.50 10.63
N TRP A 207 -4.79 -18.56 9.44
CA TRP A 207 -5.80 -17.58 9.00
C TRP A 207 -7.19 -17.71 9.66
N ASN A 208 -7.38 -18.69 10.55
CA ASN A 208 -8.64 -18.93 11.24
C ASN A 208 -8.49 -18.78 12.76
N THR A 209 -7.35 -19.19 13.32
CA THR A 209 -7.15 -19.27 14.77
C THR A 209 -5.94 -18.47 15.28
N GLY A 210 -5.06 -18.04 14.38
CA GLY A 210 -3.87 -17.27 14.73
C GLY A 210 -4.18 -15.80 15.01
N ASN A 211 -3.15 -15.07 15.38
CA ASN A 211 -3.21 -13.62 15.56
C ASN A 211 -3.07 -12.89 14.21
N PHE A 212 -4.06 -13.04 13.33
CA PHE A 212 -4.14 -12.30 12.07
C PHE A 212 -5.05 -11.07 12.21
N ARG A 213 -4.85 -10.10 11.33
CA ARG A 213 -5.67 -8.90 11.21
C ARG A 213 -5.89 -8.51 9.76
N ASN A 214 -6.87 -7.65 9.53
CA ASN A 214 -7.11 -7.02 8.24
C ASN A 214 -6.63 -5.55 8.31
N ALA A 215 -5.88 -5.12 7.32
CA ALA A 215 -5.28 -3.79 7.23
C ALA A 215 -6.12 -2.84 6.36
N ASP A 216 -5.89 -1.54 6.52
CA ASP A 216 -6.56 -0.48 5.75
C ASP A 216 -5.91 -0.27 4.38
N ALA A 217 -4.59 -0.45 4.30
CA ALA A 217 -3.85 -0.32 3.04
C ALA A 217 -2.57 -1.17 2.99
N LEU A 218 -2.13 -1.44 1.76
CA LEU A 218 -0.83 -2.00 1.41
C LEU A 218 -0.09 -0.95 0.58
N VAL A 219 1.12 -0.59 0.97
CA VAL A 219 1.90 0.46 0.33
C VAL A 219 3.22 -0.08 -0.18
N VAL A 220 3.66 0.41 -1.34
CA VAL A 220 4.93 0.04 -1.96
C VAL A 220 5.73 1.31 -2.22
N PHE A 221 6.96 1.34 -1.72
CA PHE A 221 7.91 2.40 -1.95
C PHE A 221 9.17 1.86 -2.62
N VAL A 222 9.84 2.70 -3.38
CA VAL A 222 11.15 2.39 -3.97
C VAL A 222 12.19 3.40 -3.51
N LYS A 223 13.42 2.92 -3.32
CA LYS A 223 14.60 3.74 -3.06
C LYS A 223 15.59 3.56 -4.20
N TYR A 224 16.03 4.66 -4.79
CA TYR A 224 16.94 4.64 -5.94
C TYR A 224 18.41 4.66 -5.51
N SER A 225 19.28 4.19 -6.39
CA SER A 225 20.72 4.37 -6.23
C SER A 225 21.08 5.85 -6.34
N SER A 226 21.95 6.31 -5.44
CA SER A 226 22.37 7.71 -5.26
C SER A 226 23.12 8.32 -6.46
N GLY A 227 23.13 7.66 -7.62
CA GLY A 227 23.59 8.19 -8.91
C GLY A 227 22.45 8.68 -9.83
N ALA A 228 21.19 8.35 -9.53
CA ALA A 228 20.04 8.92 -10.21
C ALA A 228 19.57 10.14 -9.41
N ALA A 229 20.19 11.28 -9.67
CA ALA A 229 19.53 12.55 -9.43
C ALA A 229 18.20 12.48 -10.20
N ILE A 230 17.10 12.28 -9.46
CA ILE A 230 15.75 12.45 -9.98
C ILE A 230 15.71 13.95 -10.30
N VAL A 231 15.91 14.27 -11.58
CA VAL A 231 15.73 15.62 -12.08
C VAL A 231 14.25 15.94 -11.86
N GLY A 232 13.99 16.88 -10.95
CA GLY A 232 12.65 17.35 -10.63
C GLY A 232 11.98 18.12 -11.76
#